data_AF-A0A949VVC2-F1
#
_entry.id   AF-A0A949VVC2-F1
#
_cell.length_a   1.000
_cell.length_b   1.000
_cell.length_c   1.000
_cell.angle_alpha   90.00
_cell.angle_beta   90.00
_cell.angle_gamma   90.00
#
_symmetry.space_group_name_H-M   'P 1'
#
loop_
_entity.id
_entity.type
_entity.pdbx_description
1 polymer ?
#
loop_
_entity_poly.entity_id
_entity_poly.type
_entity_poly.pdbx_seq_one_letter_code
_entity_poly.pdbx_strand_id
1 'polypeptide(L)'
;MARSIFLSVGMGGKNQPEDTLTVQQLLNKVPVSEGGPVPLLAEDSKCGPLTKAAIQKFQLKQFGWKGADGRVDPDGPTLAKLNEFDKQPEIPVPPKPPEPVIPEATDFFLIHMSSRKISVGADDDLFFLMADIQHNILAVYWLDAAGRGKPSVITPQGNNWAGSGGRFQTKRARRINDFQVPAAWFSREDDGTVTSKLVLFFPEGGATIPMNHHLIGPGGRISPSKTGGGSISTAVSGDFRLIELR
;
A
#
# COMPACT_ATOMS: atom_id res chain seq x y z
N MET A 1 10.38 -13.62 -11.41
CA MET A 1 9.12 -13.06 -11.97
C MET A 1 9.44 -12.52 -13.36
N ALA A 2 8.55 -12.62 -14.34
CA ALA A 2 8.78 -12.04 -15.67
C ALA A 2 8.81 -10.51 -15.60
N ARG A 3 9.76 -9.88 -16.29
CA ARG A 3 9.86 -8.41 -16.36
C ARG A 3 8.99 -7.86 -17.49
N SER A 4 8.43 -6.68 -17.28
CA SER A 4 7.68 -5.92 -18.28
C SER A 4 8.41 -4.64 -18.65
N ILE A 5 8.08 -4.09 -19.82
CA ILE A 5 8.46 -2.74 -20.26
C ILE A 5 7.19 -2.00 -20.68
N PHE A 6 7.15 -0.68 -20.53
CA PHE A 6 5.98 0.12 -20.86
C PHE A 6 6.00 0.62 -22.31
N LEU A 7 7.18 0.92 -22.84
CA LEU A 7 7.39 1.40 -24.19
C LEU A 7 8.49 0.59 -24.90
N SER A 8 8.47 0.64 -26.23
CA SER A 8 9.42 -0.15 -27.03
C SER A 8 10.86 0.36 -26.93
N VAL A 9 11.80 -0.59 -26.93
CA VAL A 9 13.24 -0.35 -26.81
C VAL A 9 13.97 -0.92 -28.02
N GLY A 10 14.98 -0.23 -28.53
CA GLY A 10 15.77 -0.67 -29.68
C GLY A 10 15.57 0.22 -30.92
N MET A 11 15.64 -0.40 -32.10
CA MET A 11 15.53 0.30 -33.37
C MET A 11 14.13 0.89 -33.55
N GLY A 12 14.04 2.20 -33.79
CA GLY A 12 12.76 2.92 -33.90
C GLY A 12 11.88 2.89 -32.65
N GLY A 13 12.40 2.41 -31.51
CA GLY A 13 11.70 2.40 -30.23
C GLY A 13 11.68 3.76 -29.54
N LYS A 14 10.80 3.92 -28.54
CA LYS A 14 10.76 5.12 -27.69
C LYS A 14 11.98 5.23 -26.79
N ASN A 15 12.59 4.10 -26.41
CA ASN A 15 13.82 4.05 -25.63
C ASN A 15 13.74 4.84 -24.32
N GLN A 16 12.63 4.67 -23.58
CA GLN A 16 12.53 5.24 -22.23
C GLN A 16 13.66 4.67 -21.36
N PRO A 17 14.30 5.48 -20.49
CA PRO A 17 15.44 5.03 -19.69
C PRO A 17 15.15 3.77 -18.86
N GLU A 18 13.99 3.69 -18.20
CA GLU A 18 13.61 2.57 -17.33
C GLU A 18 13.42 1.26 -18.12
N ASP A 19 12.75 1.32 -19.26
CA ASP A 19 12.58 0.16 -20.15
C ASP A 19 13.92 -0.27 -20.76
N THR A 20 14.76 0.72 -21.12
CA THR A 20 16.09 0.47 -21.68
C THR A 20 16.97 -0.28 -20.69
N LEU A 21 17.00 0.16 -19.43
CA LEU A 21 17.72 -0.50 -18.37
C LEU A 21 17.25 -1.95 -18.18
N THR A 22 15.93 -2.15 -18.18
CA THR A 22 15.31 -3.47 -18.07
C THR A 22 15.79 -4.40 -19.19
N VAL A 23 15.80 -3.92 -20.44
CA VAL A 23 16.27 -4.70 -21.60
C VAL A 23 17.78 -4.95 -21.55
N GLN A 24 18.61 -3.97 -21.15
CA GLN A 24 20.06 -4.15 -20.97
C GLN A 24 20.36 -5.26 -19.94
N GLN A 25 19.67 -5.23 -18.80
CA GLN A 25 19.80 -6.25 -17.75
C GLN A 25 19.40 -7.64 -18.24
N LEU A 26 18.30 -7.74 -18.99
CA LEU A 26 17.85 -9.01 -19.54
C LEU A 26 18.84 -9.55 -20.59
N LEU A 27 19.33 -8.71 -21.49
CA LEU A 27 20.33 -9.10 -22.50
C LEU A 27 21.62 -9.61 -21.85
N ASN A 28 22.07 -8.97 -20.76
CA ASN A 28 23.27 -9.39 -20.03
C ASN A 28 23.13 -10.76 -19.34
N LYS A 29 21.90 -11.27 -19.16
CA LYS A 29 21.65 -12.60 -18.61
C LYS A 29 21.60 -13.70 -19.67
N VAL A 30 21.51 -13.34 -20.95
CA VAL A 30 21.51 -14.32 -22.04
C VAL A 30 22.91 -14.87 -22.24
N PRO A 31 23.11 -16.21 -22.25
CA PRO A 31 24.39 -16.80 -22.60
C PRO A 31 24.85 -16.39 -24.01
N VAL A 32 26.17 -16.29 -24.21
CA VAL A 32 26.75 -15.93 -25.53
C VAL A 32 26.30 -16.91 -26.62
N SER A 33 26.20 -18.20 -26.28
CA SER A 33 25.70 -19.26 -27.17
C SER A 33 24.26 -19.08 -27.60
N GLU A 34 23.49 -18.26 -26.87
CA GLU A 34 22.07 -17.96 -27.09
C GLU A 34 21.83 -16.53 -27.62
N GLY A 35 22.92 -15.82 -27.99
CA GLY A 35 22.84 -14.50 -28.60
C GLY A 35 23.16 -13.34 -27.66
N GLY A 36 23.63 -13.62 -26.44
CA GLY A 36 24.04 -12.61 -25.47
C GLY A 36 25.19 -11.70 -25.95
N PRO A 37 25.30 -10.49 -25.38
CA PRO A 37 26.34 -9.52 -25.71
C PRO A 37 27.72 -9.95 -25.15
N VAL A 38 28.78 -9.70 -25.92
CA VAL A 38 30.18 -9.82 -25.49
C VAL A 38 30.95 -8.61 -26.02
N PRO A 39 31.52 -7.75 -25.15
CA PRO A 39 31.36 -7.75 -23.68
C PRO A 39 29.90 -7.49 -23.27
N LEU A 40 29.59 -7.69 -21.98
CA LEU A 40 28.29 -7.30 -21.42
C LEU A 40 28.02 -5.81 -21.67
N LEU A 41 26.75 -5.46 -21.84
CA LEU A 41 26.32 -4.08 -21.97
C LEU A 41 26.48 -3.34 -20.64
N ALA A 42 26.80 -2.05 -20.72
CA ALA A 42 26.62 -1.16 -19.59
C ALA A 42 25.13 -0.98 -19.29
N GLU A 43 24.74 -1.10 -18.02
CA GLU A 43 23.39 -0.88 -17.53
C GLU A 43 23.16 0.62 -17.24
N ASP A 44 23.32 1.44 -18.29
CA ASP A 44 23.35 2.90 -18.20
C ASP A 44 22.04 3.58 -18.62
N SER A 45 21.00 2.77 -18.90
CA SER A 45 19.69 3.23 -19.37
C SER A 45 19.71 3.93 -20.73
N LYS A 46 20.81 3.83 -21.50
CA LYS A 46 20.94 4.45 -22.83
C LYS A 46 20.83 3.42 -23.94
N CYS A 47 19.84 3.57 -24.82
CA CYS A 47 19.66 2.68 -25.95
C CYS A 47 20.58 3.08 -27.12
N GLY A 48 21.89 2.92 -26.88
CA GLY A 48 22.93 3.20 -27.85
C GLY A 48 23.09 2.11 -28.92
N PRO A 49 24.03 2.29 -29.86
CA PRO A 49 24.30 1.32 -30.91
C PRO A 49 24.61 -0.09 -30.37
N LEU A 50 25.29 -0.20 -29.23
CA LEU A 50 25.63 -1.47 -28.60
C LEU A 50 24.38 -2.23 -28.11
N THR A 51 23.47 -1.53 -27.43
CA THR A 51 22.19 -2.12 -26.99
C THR A 51 21.35 -2.56 -28.18
N LYS A 52 21.24 -1.73 -29.22
CA LYS A 52 20.50 -2.07 -30.45
C LYS A 52 21.10 -3.29 -31.17
N ALA A 53 22.42 -3.34 -31.29
CA ALA A 53 23.13 -4.47 -31.88
C ALA A 53 22.94 -5.75 -31.06
N ALA A 54 22.94 -5.65 -29.72
CA ALA A 54 22.68 -6.80 -28.85
C ALA A 54 21.25 -7.32 -28.97
N ILE A 55 20.24 -6.44 -29.06
CA ILE A 55 18.85 -6.83 -29.32
C ILE A 55 18.77 -7.60 -30.65
N GLN A 56 19.32 -7.03 -31.72
CA GLN A 56 19.29 -7.66 -33.03
C GLN A 56 20.03 -9.00 -33.05
N LYS A 57 21.20 -9.09 -32.41
CA LYS A 57 21.98 -10.33 -32.29
C LYS A 57 21.20 -11.41 -31.55
N PHE A 58 20.55 -11.06 -30.45
CA PHE A 58 19.69 -11.95 -29.70
C PHE A 58 18.54 -12.47 -30.56
N GLN A 59 17.82 -11.56 -31.23
CA GLN A 59 16.71 -11.94 -32.10
C GLN A 59 17.14 -12.80 -33.30
N LEU A 60 18.29 -12.50 -33.91
CA LEU A 60 18.84 -13.33 -34.99
C LEU A 60 19.07 -14.75 -34.52
N LYS A 61 19.55 -14.91 -33.28
CA LYS A 61 19.83 -16.22 -32.71
C LYS A 61 18.55 -16.98 -32.35
N GLN A 62 17.54 -16.31 -31.81
CA GLN A 62 16.32 -16.94 -31.31
C GLN A 62 15.24 -17.12 -32.40
N PHE A 63 15.16 -16.20 -33.36
CA PHE A 63 14.07 -16.11 -34.35
C PHE A 63 14.56 -16.12 -35.81
N GLY A 64 15.87 -16.03 -36.04
CA GLY A 64 16.45 -15.93 -37.39
C GLY A 64 16.24 -14.56 -38.04
N TRP A 65 16.70 -14.42 -39.29
CA TRP A 65 16.70 -13.15 -40.03
C TRP A 65 15.31 -12.50 -40.17
N LYS A 66 14.24 -13.31 -40.25
CA LYS A 66 12.87 -12.80 -40.41
C LYS A 66 12.31 -12.16 -39.13
N GLY A 67 12.88 -12.45 -37.97
CA GLY A 67 12.43 -11.96 -36.67
C GLY A 67 13.40 -10.99 -35.98
N ALA A 68 14.44 -10.53 -36.69
CA ALA A 68 15.50 -9.69 -36.12
C ALA A 68 15.42 -8.24 -36.61
N ASP A 69 14.40 -7.54 -36.15
CA ASP A 69 14.12 -6.13 -36.45
C ASP A 69 14.89 -5.14 -35.56
N GLY A 70 15.60 -5.65 -34.54
CA GLY A 70 16.37 -4.85 -33.59
C GLY A 70 15.50 -4.13 -32.55
N ARG A 71 14.24 -4.55 -32.35
CA ARG A 71 13.28 -3.88 -31.48
C ARG A 71 12.61 -4.85 -30.48
N VAL A 72 12.48 -4.39 -29.25
CA VAL A 72 11.75 -5.06 -28.18
C VAL A 72 10.47 -4.27 -27.91
N ASP A 73 9.32 -4.88 -28.15
CA ASP A 73 8.02 -4.29 -27.87
C ASP A 73 7.44 -4.81 -26.53
N PRO A 74 6.62 -4.00 -25.83
CA PRO A 74 5.83 -4.46 -24.69
C PRO A 74 5.01 -5.70 -25.05
N ASP A 75 5.03 -6.71 -24.17
CA ASP A 75 4.35 -8.00 -24.34
C ASP A 75 4.71 -8.75 -25.64
N GLY A 76 5.79 -8.34 -26.31
CA GLY A 76 6.24 -8.92 -27.57
C GLY A 76 7.04 -10.22 -27.40
N PRO A 77 7.23 -10.97 -28.50
CA PRO A 77 7.93 -12.25 -28.49
C PRO A 77 9.40 -12.12 -28.03
N THR A 78 10.07 -11.02 -28.39
CA THR A 78 11.45 -10.75 -27.95
C THR A 78 11.54 -10.63 -26.43
N LEU A 79 10.62 -9.89 -25.80
CA LEU A 79 10.60 -9.70 -24.35
C LEU A 79 10.25 -11.00 -23.62
N ALA A 80 9.25 -11.74 -24.12
CA ALA A 80 8.88 -13.03 -23.58
C ALA A 80 10.08 -13.99 -23.57
N LYS A 81 10.85 -14.03 -24.67
CA LYS A 81 12.03 -14.89 -24.78
C LYS A 81 13.17 -14.45 -23.88
N LEU A 82 13.42 -13.15 -23.75
CA LEU A 82 14.41 -12.61 -22.81
C LEU A 82 14.08 -13.00 -21.36
N ASN A 83 12.81 -13.00 -20.98
CA ASN A 83 12.37 -13.41 -19.65
C ASN A 83 12.63 -14.89 -19.33
N GLU A 84 12.75 -15.77 -20.34
CA GLU A 84 13.16 -17.16 -20.10
C GLU A 84 14.60 -17.27 -19.57
N PHE A 85 15.46 -16.30 -19.91
CA PHE A 85 16.84 -16.20 -19.43
C PHE A 85 16.96 -15.41 -18.11
N ASP A 86 15.88 -14.76 -17.67
CA ASP A 86 15.80 -14.15 -16.32
C ASP A 86 15.54 -15.20 -15.22
N LYS A 87 15.46 -16.48 -15.60
CA LYS A 87 15.45 -17.60 -14.66
C LYS A 87 16.80 -17.64 -13.97
N GLN A 88 16.90 -16.97 -12.83
CA GLN A 88 17.92 -17.33 -11.85
C GLN A 88 17.87 -18.85 -11.66
N PRO A 89 19.02 -19.55 -11.51
CA PRO A 89 18.97 -20.88 -10.92
C PRO A 89 18.12 -20.75 -9.65
N GLU A 90 17.09 -21.58 -9.52
CA GLU A 90 16.37 -21.75 -8.27
C GLU A 90 17.40 -22.26 -7.25
N ILE A 91 18.18 -21.35 -6.66
CA ILE A 91 18.74 -21.56 -5.35
C ILE A 91 17.52 -21.98 -4.54
N PRO A 92 17.48 -23.19 -3.94
CA PRO A 92 16.37 -23.55 -3.07
C PRO A 92 16.26 -22.41 -2.09
N VAL A 93 15.18 -21.62 -2.22
CA VAL A 93 14.96 -20.48 -1.35
C VAL A 93 15.01 -21.11 0.04
N PRO A 94 16.00 -20.75 0.90
CA PRO A 94 15.97 -21.25 2.26
C PRO A 94 14.54 -20.99 2.74
N PRO A 95 13.83 -22.02 3.26
CA PRO A 95 12.39 -21.95 3.49
C PRO A 95 12.13 -20.59 4.07
N LYS A 96 11.33 -19.76 3.37
CA LYS A 96 11.05 -18.37 3.74
C LYS A 96 11.02 -18.37 5.27
N PRO A 97 11.96 -17.68 5.97
CA PRO A 97 12.00 -17.72 7.42
C PRO A 97 10.56 -17.59 7.87
N PRO A 98 10.02 -18.56 8.65
CA PRO A 98 8.57 -18.71 8.83
C PRO A 98 8.05 -17.30 9.03
N GLU A 99 7.20 -16.84 8.08
CA GLU A 99 6.69 -15.47 8.14
C GLU A 99 6.32 -15.23 9.59
N PRO A 100 6.83 -14.16 10.24
CA PRO A 100 6.57 -13.97 11.66
C PRO A 100 5.07 -14.16 11.85
N VAL A 101 4.70 -15.25 12.53
CA VAL A 101 3.30 -15.63 12.63
C VAL A 101 2.72 -14.55 13.52
N ILE A 102 2.03 -13.59 12.91
CA ILE A 102 1.36 -12.55 13.67
C ILE A 102 0.37 -13.30 14.55
N PRO A 103 0.57 -13.28 15.87
CA PRO A 103 -0.25 -14.03 16.79
C PRO A 103 -1.67 -13.48 16.75
N GLU A 104 -2.63 -14.35 17.04
CA GLU A 104 -4.00 -13.92 17.24
C GLU A 104 -4.20 -13.51 18.69
N ALA A 105 -4.87 -12.39 18.89
CA ALA A 105 -5.25 -11.89 20.20
C ALA A 105 -6.75 -11.58 20.24
N THR A 106 -7.29 -11.45 21.46
CA THR A 106 -8.67 -11.02 21.70
C THR A 106 -8.74 -9.66 22.34
N ASP A 107 -7.62 -9.01 22.58
CA ASP A 107 -7.53 -7.84 23.45
C ASP A 107 -6.59 -6.79 22.86
N PHE A 108 -7.19 -5.65 22.53
CA PHE A 108 -6.57 -4.64 21.70
C PHE A 108 -6.77 -3.27 22.31
N PHE A 109 -5.85 -2.36 22.02
CA PHE A 109 -6.00 -0.93 22.29
C PHE A 109 -6.05 -0.19 20.97
N LEU A 110 -7.00 0.73 20.82
CA LEU A 110 -7.09 1.56 19.64
C LEU A 110 -7.01 3.02 20.03
N ILE A 111 -6.15 3.78 19.37
CA ILE A 111 -6.01 5.22 19.55
C ILE A 111 -6.25 5.90 18.22
N HIS A 112 -7.23 6.80 18.18
CA HIS A 112 -7.38 7.73 17.07
C HIS A 112 -6.18 8.68 17.01
N MET A 113 -5.65 8.95 15.83
CA MET A 113 -4.55 9.87 15.62
C MET A 113 -5.10 11.16 14.99
N SER A 114 -5.13 12.24 15.75
CA SER A 114 -5.63 13.55 15.27
C SER A 114 -4.49 14.52 15.00
N SER A 115 -4.59 15.29 13.92
CA SER A 115 -3.82 16.51 13.71
C SER A 115 -4.62 17.74 14.18
N ARG A 116 -3.97 18.81 14.60
CA ARG A 116 -4.66 20.05 15.08
C ARG A 116 -5.35 20.86 13.96
N LYS A 117 -5.36 20.41 12.71
CA LYS A 117 -5.85 21.17 11.55
C LYS A 117 -7.25 20.71 11.16
N ILE A 118 -8.27 21.27 11.82
CA ILE A 118 -9.64 20.80 11.72
C ILE A 118 -10.36 21.33 10.46
N SER A 119 -10.88 20.40 9.66
CA SER A 119 -12.13 20.51 8.91
C SER A 119 -12.71 19.11 8.74
N VAL A 120 -14.01 18.93 8.99
CA VAL A 120 -14.70 17.64 8.82
C VAL A 120 -14.45 17.13 7.39
N GLY A 121 -13.86 15.94 7.27
CA GLY A 121 -13.65 15.29 5.97
C GLY A 121 -12.36 15.65 5.25
N ALA A 122 -11.33 16.16 5.96
CA ALA A 122 -9.96 16.06 5.48
C ALA A 122 -9.47 14.61 5.66
N ASP A 123 -8.95 14.00 4.60
CA ASP A 123 -8.48 12.60 4.59
C ASP A 123 -7.25 12.36 5.49
N ASP A 124 -6.79 13.37 6.23
CA ASP A 124 -5.59 13.33 7.06
C ASP A 124 -5.89 12.97 8.54
N ASP A 125 -7.17 12.86 8.93
CA ASP A 125 -7.59 12.85 10.35
C ASP A 125 -8.43 11.63 10.78
N LEU A 126 -8.54 10.55 9.99
CA LEU A 126 -9.19 9.28 10.41
C LEU A 126 -8.21 8.11 10.52
N PHE A 127 -6.99 8.41 10.96
CA PHE A 127 -5.98 7.40 11.26
C PHE A 127 -6.16 6.86 12.67
N PHE A 128 -5.82 5.59 12.85
CA PHE A 128 -5.88 4.91 14.13
C PHE A 128 -4.65 4.03 14.32
N LEU A 129 -3.99 4.16 15.47
CA LEU A 129 -2.98 3.23 15.93
C LEU A 129 -3.68 2.11 16.71
N MET A 130 -3.65 0.91 16.16
CA MET A 130 -4.08 -0.33 16.81
C MET A 130 -2.87 -0.97 17.48
N ALA A 131 -3.04 -1.42 18.72
CA ALA A 131 -2.06 -2.19 19.46
C ALA A 131 -2.66 -3.53 19.90
N ASP A 132 -1.94 -4.62 19.62
CA ASP A 132 -2.14 -5.89 20.29
C ASP A 132 -1.42 -5.81 21.65
N ILE A 133 -2.20 -5.82 22.72
CA ILE A 133 -1.67 -5.65 24.08
C ILE A 133 -0.91 -6.90 24.52
N GLN A 134 -1.32 -8.08 24.06
CA GLN A 134 -0.74 -9.36 24.48
C GLN A 134 0.65 -9.57 23.87
N HIS A 135 0.82 -9.13 22.62
CA HIS A 135 2.05 -9.40 21.85
C HIS A 135 2.88 -8.14 21.55
N ASN A 136 2.42 -6.97 22.00
CA ASN A 136 3.08 -5.68 21.81
C ASN A 136 3.39 -5.36 20.33
N ILE A 137 2.41 -5.63 19.46
CA ILE A 137 2.48 -5.37 18.02
C ILE A 137 1.61 -4.15 17.72
N LEU A 138 2.04 -3.31 16.77
CA LEU A 138 1.30 -2.13 16.34
C LEU A 138 0.89 -2.26 14.87
N ALA A 139 -0.27 -1.71 14.53
CA ALA A 139 -0.75 -1.55 13.17
C ALA A 139 -1.44 -0.20 13.03
N VAL A 140 -1.41 0.36 11.82
CA VAL A 140 -2.10 1.62 11.51
C VAL A 140 -3.29 1.32 10.64
N TYR A 141 -4.44 1.89 10.99
CA TYR A 141 -5.68 1.77 10.26
C TYR A 141 -6.20 3.15 9.86
N TRP A 142 -7.00 3.16 8.81
CA TRP A 142 -7.72 4.30 8.27
C TRP A 142 -9.21 3.98 8.20
N LEU A 143 -10.07 4.91 8.60
CA LEU A 143 -11.50 4.80 8.31
C LEU A 143 -11.80 5.48 6.97
N ASP A 144 -12.03 4.68 5.93
CA ASP A 144 -12.41 5.14 4.58
C ASP A 144 -13.86 5.63 4.55
N ALA A 145 -14.04 6.84 5.08
CA ALA A 145 -15.31 7.52 5.11
C ALA A 145 -15.78 7.91 3.71
N ALA A 146 -16.98 7.45 3.34
CA ALA A 146 -17.64 7.79 2.08
C ALA A 146 -16.91 7.37 0.78
N GLY A 147 -16.04 6.35 0.83
CA GLY A 147 -15.43 5.74 -0.36
C GLY A 147 -14.46 6.67 -1.11
N ARG A 148 -13.78 7.55 -0.37
CA ARG A 148 -12.85 8.56 -0.92
C ARG A 148 -11.53 7.96 -1.38
N GLY A 149 -11.26 6.70 -1.01
CA GLY A 149 -10.08 5.96 -1.45
C GLY A 149 -8.90 6.11 -0.49
N LYS A 150 -7.77 5.50 -0.86
CA LYS A 150 -6.57 5.45 0.01
C LYS A 150 -6.00 6.87 0.22
N PRO A 151 -5.71 7.29 1.45
CA PRO A 151 -5.13 8.61 1.70
C PRO A 151 -3.76 8.74 1.03
N SER A 152 -3.46 9.94 0.51
CA SER A 152 -2.17 10.26 -0.12
C SER A 152 -1.03 10.41 0.90
N VAL A 153 -1.38 10.72 2.15
CA VAL A 153 -0.48 10.80 3.30
C VAL A 153 -0.70 9.55 4.15
N ILE A 154 0.37 8.83 4.48
CA ILE A 154 0.29 7.52 5.16
C ILE A 154 0.13 7.67 6.69
N THR A 155 0.52 8.82 7.24
CA THR A 155 0.34 9.18 8.66
C THR A 155 0.38 10.70 8.87
N PRO A 156 -0.33 11.26 9.87
CA PRO A 156 -0.28 12.68 10.20
C PRO A 156 1.15 13.18 10.40
N GLN A 157 1.54 14.26 9.72
CA GLN A 157 2.84 14.91 9.94
C GLN A 157 2.78 15.77 11.22
N GLY A 158 3.35 15.26 12.31
CA GLY A 158 3.57 16.03 13.54
C GLY A 158 3.61 15.17 14.81
N ASN A 159 4.43 15.58 15.78
CA ASN A 159 4.66 14.83 17.02
C ASN A 159 3.56 14.99 18.10
N ASN A 160 2.37 15.49 17.75
CA ASN A 160 1.31 15.75 18.72
C ASN A 160 0.25 14.64 18.71
N TRP A 161 0.62 13.50 19.28
CA TRP A 161 -0.18 12.28 19.44
C TRP A 161 -1.13 12.38 20.65
N ALA A 162 -2.12 13.28 20.61
CA ALA A 162 -3.03 13.54 21.73
C ALA A 162 -4.46 13.03 21.48
N GLY A 163 -4.59 11.83 20.91
CA GLY A 163 -5.87 11.32 20.43
C GLY A 163 -6.67 10.49 21.43
N SER A 164 -7.94 10.25 21.10
CA SER A 164 -8.85 9.46 21.93
C SER A 164 -8.86 8.00 21.57
N GLY A 165 -9.07 7.13 22.55
CA GLY A 165 -9.06 5.71 22.30
C GLY A 165 -9.42 4.90 23.52
N GLY A 166 -9.50 3.58 23.33
CA GLY A 166 -9.83 2.67 24.40
C GLY A 166 -9.41 1.24 24.11
N ARG A 167 -9.33 0.47 25.20
CA ARG A 167 -9.19 -0.98 25.15
C ARG A 167 -10.51 -1.59 24.74
N PHE A 168 -10.46 -2.61 23.91
CA PHE A 168 -11.62 -3.39 23.54
C PHE A 168 -11.24 -4.85 23.31
N GLN A 169 -12.24 -5.72 23.37
CA GLN A 169 -12.07 -7.14 23.15
C GLN A 169 -12.87 -7.62 21.95
N THR A 170 -12.33 -8.62 21.25
CA THR A 170 -13.02 -9.34 20.18
C THR A 170 -13.50 -10.69 20.70
N LYS A 171 -14.66 -11.15 20.19
CA LYS A 171 -15.20 -12.48 20.56
C LYS A 171 -14.36 -13.63 20.01
N ARG A 172 -13.74 -13.45 18.84
CA ARG A 172 -12.79 -14.40 18.24
C ARG A 172 -11.41 -13.79 18.25
N ALA A 173 -10.40 -14.66 18.42
CA ALA A 173 -9.02 -14.26 18.27
C ALA A 173 -8.78 -13.80 16.82
N ARG A 174 -8.05 -12.70 16.65
CA ARG A 174 -7.71 -12.14 15.35
C ARG A 174 -6.29 -11.63 15.35
N ARG A 175 -5.69 -11.59 14.16
CA ARG A 175 -4.42 -10.90 13.96
C ARG A 175 -4.65 -9.40 13.96
N ILE A 176 -3.66 -8.65 14.41
CA ILE A 176 -3.74 -7.19 14.45
C ILE A 176 -3.97 -6.54 13.07
N ASN A 177 -3.65 -7.23 11.99
CA ASN A 177 -3.84 -6.80 10.59
C ASN A 177 -5.17 -7.26 9.97
N ASP A 178 -6.03 -7.95 10.74
CA ASP A 178 -7.31 -8.53 10.28
C ASP A 178 -8.54 -7.76 10.81
N PHE A 179 -8.47 -6.42 10.79
CA PHE A 179 -9.59 -5.55 11.16
C PHE A 179 -10.18 -4.83 9.95
N GLN A 180 -10.18 -5.48 8.78
CA GLN A 180 -10.78 -4.94 7.56
C GLN A 180 -12.31 -5.12 7.57
N VAL A 181 -13.01 -4.26 8.31
CA VAL A 181 -14.44 -4.38 8.57
C VAL A 181 -15.15 -3.06 8.37
N PRO A 182 -16.47 -3.07 8.08
CA PRO A 182 -17.27 -1.86 8.18
C PRO A 182 -17.15 -1.27 9.59
N ALA A 183 -17.13 0.05 9.66
CA ALA A 183 -17.03 0.77 10.92
C ALA A 183 -17.83 2.08 10.89
N ALA A 184 -18.26 2.52 12.06
CA ALA A 184 -18.93 3.79 12.23
C ALA A 184 -18.50 4.46 13.54
N TRP A 185 -18.13 5.73 13.44
CA TRP A 185 -17.83 6.58 14.59
C TRP A 185 -18.96 7.57 14.80
N PHE A 186 -19.57 7.48 15.98
CA PHE A 186 -20.64 8.35 16.44
C PHE A 186 -20.10 9.30 17.53
N SER A 187 -20.44 10.57 17.45
CA SER A 187 -20.24 11.56 18.52
C SER A 187 -21.58 12.21 18.86
N ARG A 188 -21.86 12.37 20.15
CA ARG A 188 -23.03 13.08 20.65
C ARG A 188 -22.59 14.10 21.69
N GLU A 189 -23.08 15.32 21.56
CA GLU A 189 -22.92 16.39 22.55
C GLU A 189 -24.25 16.61 23.27
N ASP A 190 -24.22 16.59 24.59
CA ASP A 190 -25.37 16.87 25.46
C ASP A 190 -24.90 17.73 26.64
N ASP A 191 -25.44 18.94 26.76
CA ASP A 191 -25.08 19.94 27.78
C ASP A 191 -23.55 20.12 27.98
N GLY A 192 -22.80 20.18 26.87
CA GLY A 192 -21.33 20.32 26.89
C GLY A 192 -20.55 19.05 27.21
N THR A 193 -21.23 17.94 27.52
CA THR A 193 -20.62 16.61 27.66
C THR A 193 -20.60 15.91 26.31
N VAL A 194 -19.42 15.49 25.87
CA VAL A 194 -19.25 14.73 24.62
C VAL A 194 -19.15 13.24 24.94
N THR A 195 -19.99 12.44 24.28
CA THR A 195 -19.90 10.99 24.27
C THR A 195 -19.66 10.53 22.85
N SER A 196 -18.48 9.97 22.58
CA SER A 196 -18.17 9.41 21.26
C SER A 196 -17.74 7.96 21.36
N LYS A 197 -18.04 7.19 20.31
CA LYS A 197 -17.70 5.77 20.20
C LYS A 197 -17.42 5.40 18.76
N LEU A 198 -16.40 4.57 18.56
CA LEU A 198 -16.19 3.84 17.32
C LEU A 198 -16.80 2.46 17.46
N VAL A 199 -17.50 2.00 16.44
CA VAL A 199 -18.03 0.64 16.36
C VAL A 199 -17.40 -0.03 15.16
N LEU A 200 -16.73 -1.16 15.38
CA LEU A 200 -16.22 -2.05 14.33
C LEU A 200 -17.21 -3.20 14.17
N PHE A 201 -17.72 -3.44 12.96
CA PHE A 201 -18.78 -4.41 12.70
C PHE A 201 -18.21 -5.74 12.20
N PHE A 202 -18.05 -6.71 13.11
CA PHE A 202 -17.67 -8.08 12.73
C PHE A 202 -18.90 -8.97 12.51
N PRO A 203 -18.79 -10.04 11.71
CA PRO A 203 -19.88 -11.01 11.50
C PRO A 203 -20.46 -11.62 12.79
N GLU A 204 -19.64 -11.80 13.82
CA GLU A 204 -20.03 -12.36 15.12
C GLU A 204 -20.49 -11.31 16.15
N GLY A 205 -20.54 -10.05 15.75
CA GLY A 205 -20.98 -8.92 16.57
C GLY A 205 -19.95 -7.78 16.59
N GLY A 206 -20.43 -6.57 16.83
CA GLY A 206 -19.56 -5.39 16.83
C GLY A 206 -18.71 -5.24 18.09
N ALA A 207 -17.54 -4.62 17.95
CA ALA A 207 -16.77 -4.10 19.08
C ALA A 207 -17.03 -2.59 19.20
N THR A 208 -17.34 -2.13 20.40
CA THR A 208 -17.52 -0.70 20.70
C THR A 208 -16.31 -0.20 21.47
N ILE A 209 -15.67 0.83 20.93
CA ILE A 209 -14.48 1.45 21.49
C ILE A 209 -14.86 2.88 21.91
N PRO A 210 -14.65 3.25 23.19
CA PRO A 210 -14.89 4.63 23.62
C PRO A 210 -13.90 5.57 22.93
N MET A 211 -14.43 6.68 22.41
CA MET A 211 -13.65 7.75 21.79
C MET A 211 -13.89 9.01 22.62
N ASN A 212 -13.05 9.27 23.62
CA ASN A 212 -13.20 10.39 24.56
C ASN A 212 -13.02 11.79 23.95
N HIS A 213 -13.04 11.94 22.62
CA HIS A 213 -12.91 13.20 21.90
C HIS A 213 -13.99 13.36 20.83
N HIS A 214 -14.20 14.60 20.39
CA HIS A 214 -15.12 14.94 19.33
C HIS A 214 -14.59 14.50 17.95
N LEU A 215 -15.47 13.97 17.07
CA LEU A 215 -15.12 13.69 15.67
C LEU A 215 -14.68 14.94 14.89
N ILE A 216 -15.04 16.14 15.36
CA ILE A 216 -14.67 17.46 14.78
C ILE A 216 -13.42 18.05 15.47
N GLY A 217 -12.64 17.25 16.20
CA GLY A 217 -11.38 17.67 16.82
C GLY A 217 -11.50 18.40 18.15
N PRO A 218 -10.35 18.68 18.83
CA PRO A 218 -10.33 19.28 20.16
C PRO A 218 -10.87 20.72 20.13
N GLY A 219 -12.04 20.93 20.75
CA GLY A 219 -12.72 22.23 20.81
C GLY A 219 -13.78 22.46 19.72
N GLY A 220 -13.98 21.50 18.81
CA GLY A 220 -15.06 21.52 17.83
C GLY A 220 -16.41 21.28 18.49
N ARG A 221 -17.01 22.30 19.10
CA ARG A 221 -18.43 22.27 19.47
C ARG A 221 -19.25 22.05 18.21
N ILE A 222 -20.24 21.17 18.24
CA ILE A 222 -21.19 21.07 17.12
C ILE A 222 -22.10 22.33 17.07
N SER A 223 -22.07 23.17 18.10
CA SER A 223 -22.91 24.37 18.17
C SER A 223 -22.12 25.67 18.42
N PRO A 224 -22.14 26.63 17.47
CA PRO A 224 -21.96 28.03 17.79
C PRO A 224 -23.32 28.57 18.20
N SER A 225 -23.54 28.79 19.50
CA SER A 225 -24.73 29.43 20.08
C SER A 225 -26.05 28.68 19.98
N LYS A 226 -26.58 28.26 21.13
CA LYS A 226 -27.90 28.70 21.62
C LYS A 226 -28.08 28.22 23.07
N THR A 227 -28.33 29.18 23.95
CA THR A 227 -28.98 28.98 25.25
C THR A 227 -30.33 28.31 25.00
N GLY A 228 -30.38 26.98 25.15
CA GLY A 228 -31.59 26.17 24.99
C GLY A 228 -31.22 24.70 24.79
N GLY A 229 -31.52 23.87 25.80
CA GLY A 229 -31.10 22.47 25.87
C GLY A 229 -31.49 21.65 24.63
N GLY A 230 -30.50 21.35 23.80
CA GLY A 230 -30.63 20.50 22.63
C GLY A 230 -29.36 19.67 22.44
N SER A 231 -29.53 18.37 22.22
CA SER A 231 -28.42 17.45 21.94
C SER A 231 -28.15 17.37 20.43
N ILE A 232 -26.89 17.40 20.03
CA ILE A 232 -26.49 17.29 18.62
C ILE A 232 -25.65 16.03 18.42
N SER A 233 -25.86 15.32 17.31
CA SER A 233 -25.14 14.09 16.96
C SER A 233 -24.46 14.22 15.60
N THR A 234 -23.28 13.61 15.46
CA THR A 234 -22.54 13.49 14.20
C THR A 234 -22.06 12.05 14.05
N ALA A 235 -22.09 11.52 12.84
CA ALA A 235 -21.59 10.19 12.54
C ALA A 235 -20.76 10.20 11.25
N VAL A 236 -19.71 9.38 11.23
CA VAL A 236 -19.01 9.00 10.00
C VAL A 236 -18.96 7.49 9.93
N SER A 237 -19.17 6.94 8.74
CA SER A 237 -19.12 5.49 8.49
C SER A 237 -18.32 5.20 7.24
N GLY A 238 -17.71 4.03 7.21
CA GLY A 238 -16.84 3.60 6.13
C GLY A 238 -16.24 2.24 6.40
N ASP A 239 -15.27 1.87 5.57
CA ASP A 239 -14.49 0.66 5.82
C ASP A 239 -13.28 1.00 6.68
N PHE A 240 -13.06 0.24 7.74
CA PHE A 240 -11.82 0.28 8.51
C PHE A 240 -10.76 -0.50 7.75
N ARG A 241 -9.69 0.15 7.32
CA ARG A 241 -8.71 -0.44 6.40
C ARG A 241 -7.31 -0.37 6.96
N LEU A 242 -6.58 -1.48 6.83
CA LEU A 242 -5.18 -1.54 7.20
C LEU A 242 -4.37 -0.62 6.28
N ILE A 243 -3.43 0.10 6.87
CA ILE A 243 -2.44 0.87 6.14
C ILE A 243 -1.14 0.05 6.11
N GLU A 244 -0.83 -0.49 4.94
CA GLU A 244 0.48 -1.08 4.71
C GLU A 244 1.53 0.04 4.68
N LEU A 245 2.34 0.12 5.74
CA LEU A 245 3.55 0.91 5.77
C LEU A 245 4.54 0.22 4.82
N ARG A 246 4.78 0.82 3.65
CA ARG A 246 5.83 0.38 2.70
C ARG A 246 7.20 0.84 3.15
#